data_AF-A0A8J3RMI4-F1
#
_entry.id   AF-A0A8J3RMI4-F1
#
_cell.length_a   1.000
_cell.length_b   1.000
_cell.length_c   1.000
_cell.angle_alpha   90.00
_cell.angle_beta   90.00
_cell.angle_gamma   90.00
#
_symmetry.space_group_name_H-M   'P 1'
#
loop_
_entity.id
_entity.type
_entity.pdbx_description
1 polymer ?
#
loop_
_entity_poly.entity_id
_entity_poly.type
_entity_poly.pdbx_seq_one_letter_code
_entity_poly.pdbx_strand_id
1 'polypeptide(L)'
;MRGLCGGRAAIAPDEIQIQLTGARRFEAFGRVMAALACDAELMETCSDLTWWRGADHSWHIEWREGLYASEVADTLAAHVREPDHCVPLVAPAGLVAAGTAVLDVMGVRFVLRAVDPLGRARLDARPAPWRLADALDTTRPPAARHPWEELLGG
;
A
#
# COMPACT_ATOMS: atom_id res chain seq x y z
N MET A 1 0.02 50.85 -22.89
CA MET A 1 -0.76 49.62 -23.07
C MET A 1 -0.20 48.84 -24.25
N ARG A 2 0.50 47.73 -24.01
CA ARG A 2 0.75 46.68 -25.02
C ARG A 2 0.56 45.34 -24.32
N GLY A 3 -0.38 44.57 -24.85
CA GLY A 3 -0.95 43.37 -24.24
C GLY A 3 0.04 42.21 -24.19
N LEU A 4 -0.03 41.48 -23.09
CA LEU A 4 0.56 40.15 -22.90
C LEU A 4 -0.30 39.15 -23.69
N CYS A 5 0.15 38.75 -24.88
CA CYS A 5 -0.34 37.52 -25.50
C CYS A 5 0.39 36.35 -24.84
N GLY A 6 -0.12 35.90 -23.70
CA GLY A 6 0.25 34.62 -23.11
C GLY A 6 -0.22 33.49 -24.02
N GLY A 7 0.69 32.99 -24.85
CA GLY A 7 0.45 31.79 -25.66
C GLY A 7 0.21 30.62 -24.71
N ARG A 8 -1.05 30.17 -24.62
CA ARG A 8 -1.39 28.91 -23.97
C ARG A 8 -0.79 27.80 -24.82
N ALA A 9 0.39 27.32 -24.44
CA ALA A 9 1.02 26.18 -25.09
C ALA A 9 0.02 25.03 -25.12
N ALA A 10 -0.34 24.59 -26.33
CA ALA A 10 -1.15 23.40 -26.51
C ALA A 10 -0.31 22.22 -26.06
N ILE A 11 -0.70 21.59 -24.96
CA ILE A 11 -0.04 20.39 -24.43
C ILE A 11 -0.16 19.29 -25.49
N ALA A 12 0.97 18.70 -25.86
CA ALA A 12 0.99 17.65 -26.87
C ALA A 12 0.18 16.43 -26.38
N PRO A 13 -0.50 15.67 -27.28
CA PRO A 13 -1.32 14.52 -26.90
C PRO A 13 -0.58 13.48 -26.04
N ASP A 14 0.71 13.26 -26.33
CA ASP A 14 1.57 12.33 -25.59
C ASP A 14 1.84 12.80 -24.15
N GLU A 15 1.98 14.10 -23.94
CA GLU A 15 2.21 14.69 -22.62
C GLU A 15 0.94 14.63 -21.76
N ILE A 16 -0.24 14.82 -22.38
CA ILE A 16 -1.54 14.58 -21.73
C ILE A 16 -1.67 13.12 -21.30
N GLN A 17 -1.29 12.17 -22.17
CA GLN A 17 -1.34 10.75 -21.86
C GLN A 17 -0.38 10.36 -20.72
N ILE A 18 0.83 10.92 -20.68
CA ILE A 18 1.79 10.73 -19.58
C ILE A 18 1.22 11.29 -18.27
N GLN A 19 0.65 12.49 -18.29
CA GLN A 19 0.04 13.11 -17.11
C GLN A 19 -1.19 12.34 -16.62
N LEU A 20 -2.07 11.90 -17.52
CA LEU A 20 -3.24 11.07 -17.20
C LEU A 20 -2.82 9.71 -16.60
N THR A 21 -1.77 9.10 -17.12
CA THR A 21 -1.23 7.86 -16.57
C THR A 21 -0.58 8.10 -15.21
N GLY A 22 0.03 9.27 -14.99
CA GLY A 22 0.52 9.71 -13.68
C GLY A 22 -0.63 9.91 -12.67
N ALA A 23 -1.66 10.65 -13.06
CA ALA A 23 -2.82 10.93 -12.22
C ALA A 23 -3.54 9.66 -11.76
N ARG A 24 -3.81 8.73 -12.70
CA ARG A 24 -4.43 7.43 -12.38
C ARG A 24 -3.61 6.61 -11.38
N ARG A 25 -2.28 6.64 -11.47
CA ARG A 25 -1.40 5.93 -10.52
C ARG A 25 -1.52 6.47 -9.10
N PHE A 26 -1.56 7.79 -8.93
CA PHE A 26 -1.71 8.39 -7.61
C PHE A 26 -3.15 8.28 -7.09
N GLU A 27 -4.15 8.29 -7.97
CA GLU A 27 -5.54 8.00 -7.61
C GLU A 27 -5.69 6.57 -7.07
N ALA A 28 -5.19 5.57 -7.82
CA ALA A 28 -5.22 4.18 -7.40
C ALA A 28 -4.51 3.99 -6.05
N PHE A 29 -3.34 4.62 -5.89
CA PHE A 29 -2.61 4.61 -4.62
C PHE A 29 -3.41 5.23 -3.47
N GLY A 30 -4.01 6.41 -3.68
CA GLY A 30 -4.84 7.07 -2.68
C GLY A 30 -6.03 6.22 -2.24
N ARG A 31 -6.69 5.53 -3.17
CA ARG A 31 -7.80 4.62 -2.85
C ARG A 31 -7.35 3.39 -2.07
N VAL A 32 -6.20 2.80 -2.42
CA VAL A 32 -5.61 1.69 -1.66
C VAL A 32 -5.27 2.14 -0.24
N MET A 33 -4.54 3.25 -0.08
CA MET A 33 -4.18 3.75 1.26
C MET A 33 -5.40 4.13 2.09
N ALA A 34 -6.45 4.70 1.49
CA ALA A 34 -7.70 4.98 2.18
C ALA A 34 -8.38 3.69 2.67
N ALA A 35 -8.42 2.64 1.85
CA ALA A 35 -8.98 1.35 2.23
C ALA A 35 -8.15 0.70 3.37
N LEU A 36 -6.82 0.74 3.31
CA LEU A 36 -5.95 0.22 4.37
C LEU A 36 -6.11 1.00 5.66
N ALA A 37 -6.24 2.33 5.60
CA ALA A 37 -6.43 3.18 6.78
C ALA A 37 -7.78 2.93 7.47
N CYS A 38 -8.79 2.44 6.74
CA CYS A 38 -10.08 2.04 7.31
C CYS A 38 -10.09 0.61 7.88
N ASP A 39 -9.09 -0.22 7.56
CA ASP A 39 -8.96 -1.56 8.15
C ASP A 39 -8.30 -1.43 9.52
N ALA A 40 -9.13 -1.32 10.56
CA ALA A 40 -8.69 -1.20 11.95
C ALA A 40 -7.77 -2.35 12.38
N GLU A 41 -8.00 -3.57 11.89
CA GLU A 41 -7.20 -4.72 12.28
C GLU A 41 -5.79 -4.65 11.68
N LEU A 42 -5.67 -4.27 10.41
CA LEU A 42 -4.37 -3.99 9.81
C LEU A 42 -3.66 -2.87 10.57
N MET A 43 -4.32 -1.72 10.77
CA MET A 43 -3.73 -0.54 11.40
C MET A 43 -3.31 -0.78 12.84
N GLU A 44 -4.05 -1.61 13.55
CA GLU A 44 -3.64 -2.00 14.88
C GLU A 44 -2.50 -3.02 14.78
N THR A 45 -2.60 -4.09 13.98
CA THR A 45 -1.73 -5.28 14.09
C THR A 45 -0.42 -5.24 13.35
N CYS A 46 -0.28 -4.41 12.32
CA CYS A 46 1.00 -4.29 11.63
C CYS A 46 1.98 -3.40 12.42
N SER A 47 3.24 -3.81 12.46
CA SER A 47 4.38 -2.93 12.69
C SER A 47 4.94 -2.45 11.35
N ASP A 48 5.49 -1.24 11.30
CA ASP A 48 6.26 -0.72 10.17
C ASP A 48 5.59 -0.81 8.79
N LEU A 49 4.43 -0.16 8.61
CA LEU A 49 3.82 0.01 7.28
C LEU A 49 4.63 1.00 6.44
N THR A 50 5.14 0.53 5.31
CA THR A 50 5.92 1.33 4.35
C THR A 50 5.42 1.14 2.93
N TRP A 51 5.67 2.13 2.08
CA TRP A 51 5.34 2.06 0.66
C TRP A 51 6.38 2.80 -0.18
N TRP A 52 6.60 2.30 -1.39
CA TRP A 52 7.50 2.94 -2.35
C TRP A 52 7.08 2.62 -3.78
N ARG A 53 7.61 3.40 -4.71
CA ARG A 53 7.40 3.18 -6.15
C ARG A 53 8.53 2.32 -6.72
N GLY A 54 8.17 1.22 -7.37
CA GLY A 54 9.09 0.34 -8.07
C GLY A 54 9.62 0.96 -9.37
N ALA A 55 10.73 0.41 -9.88
CA ALA A 55 11.30 0.81 -11.18
C ALA A 55 10.37 0.47 -12.35
N ASP A 56 9.48 -0.51 -12.17
CA ASP A 56 8.44 -0.93 -13.10
C ASP A 56 7.15 -0.08 -13.01
N HIS A 57 7.20 1.04 -12.28
CA HIS A 57 6.06 1.91 -11.98
C HIS A 57 4.94 1.24 -11.17
N SER A 58 5.20 0.08 -10.56
CA SER A 58 4.30 -0.52 -9.58
C SER A 58 4.41 0.19 -8.23
N TRP A 59 3.38 0.05 -7.42
CA TRP A 59 3.42 0.41 -6.01
C TRP A 59 3.75 -0.82 -5.17
N HIS A 60 4.71 -0.67 -4.27
CA HIS A 60 5.00 -1.68 -3.27
C HIS A 60 4.48 -1.20 -1.93
N ILE A 61 3.79 -2.08 -1.22
CA ILE A 61 3.30 -1.86 0.14
C ILE A 61 3.81 -3.02 0.97
N GLU A 62 4.56 -2.70 2.01
CA GLU A 62 5.14 -3.68 2.92
C GLU A 62 4.75 -3.34 4.35
N TRP A 63 4.45 -4.37 5.11
CA TRP A 63 4.23 -4.27 6.55
C TRP A 63 4.85 -5.47 7.24
N ARG A 64 5.14 -5.31 8.53
CA ARG A 64 5.65 -6.36 9.40
C ARG A 64 4.55 -6.80 10.36
N GLU A 65 4.53 -8.09 10.67
CA GLU A 65 3.50 -8.71 11.53
C GLU A 65 2.07 -8.47 11.01
N GLY A 66 1.06 -8.84 11.80
CA GLY A 66 -0.33 -8.66 11.41
C GLY A 66 -0.81 -9.65 10.36
N LEU A 67 -1.63 -9.15 9.43
CA LEU A 67 -2.38 -9.92 8.44
C LEU A 67 -1.49 -10.52 7.33
N TYR A 68 -1.94 -11.64 6.76
CA TYR A 68 -1.36 -12.18 5.54
C TYR A 68 -1.59 -11.25 4.34
N ALA A 69 -0.68 -11.25 3.39
CA ALA A 69 -0.83 -10.48 2.16
C ALA A 69 -2.09 -10.87 1.36
N SER A 70 -2.51 -12.14 1.44
CA SER A 70 -3.77 -12.61 0.88
C SER A 70 -5.00 -12.02 1.59
N GLU A 71 -4.98 -11.90 2.92
CA GLU A 71 -6.09 -11.33 3.69
C GLU A 71 -6.23 -9.83 3.39
N VAL A 72 -5.11 -9.11 3.30
CA VAL A 72 -5.11 -7.70 2.88
C VAL A 72 -5.59 -7.54 1.45
N ALA A 73 -5.21 -8.46 0.54
CA ALA A 73 -5.71 -8.46 -0.82
C ALA A 73 -7.24 -8.61 -0.89
N ASP A 74 -7.81 -9.50 -0.08
CA ASP A 74 -9.25 -9.69 0.02
C ASP A 74 -9.94 -8.45 0.60
N THR A 75 -9.38 -7.84 1.65
CA THR A 75 -9.87 -6.55 2.18
C THR A 75 -9.90 -5.48 1.09
N LEU A 76 -8.82 -5.34 0.32
CA LEU A 76 -8.74 -4.33 -0.74
C LEU A 76 -9.77 -4.60 -1.85
N ALA A 77 -9.95 -5.85 -2.27
CA ALA A 77 -10.98 -6.22 -3.24
C ALA A 77 -12.40 -5.92 -2.72
N ALA A 78 -12.63 -6.04 -1.41
CA ALA A 78 -13.91 -5.72 -0.79
C ALA A 78 -14.16 -4.20 -0.70
N HIS A 79 -13.15 -3.40 -0.38
CA HIS A 79 -13.32 -1.99 0.01
C HIS A 79 -12.94 -0.96 -1.06
N VAL A 80 -12.06 -1.30 -2.00
CA VAL A 80 -11.72 -0.40 -3.11
C VAL A 80 -12.75 -0.59 -4.22
N ARG A 81 -13.83 0.20 -4.15
CA ARG A 81 -14.94 0.19 -5.11
C ARG A 81 -15.20 1.59 -5.67
N GLU A 82 -15.84 1.64 -6.82
CA GLU A 82 -16.40 2.88 -7.35
C GLU A 82 -17.69 3.19 -6.57
N PRO A 83 -17.89 4.42 -6.08
CA PRO A 83 -19.11 4.78 -5.34
C PRO A 83 -20.40 4.59 -6.16
N ASP A 84 -20.32 4.69 -7.49
CA ASP A 84 -21.49 4.65 -8.39
C ASP A 84 -21.59 3.39 -9.27
N HIS A 85 -20.62 2.47 -9.21
CA HIS A 85 -20.60 1.29 -10.09
C HIS A 85 -20.22 0.01 -9.35
N CYS A 86 -20.94 -1.09 -9.63
CA CYS A 86 -20.65 -2.42 -9.08
C CYS A 86 -19.45 -3.12 -9.75
N VAL A 87 -18.63 -2.41 -10.53
CA VAL A 87 -17.46 -3.00 -11.19
C VAL A 87 -16.31 -3.08 -10.18
N PRO A 88 -15.70 -4.27 -9.96
CA PRO A 88 -14.52 -4.39 -9.12
C PRO A 88 -13.37 -3.55 -9.68
N LEU A 89 -12.82 -2.65 -8.85
CA LEU A 89 -11.64 -1.85 -9.23
C LEU A 89 -10.33 -2.59 -8.98
N VAL A 90 -10.38 -3.70 -8.25
CA VAL A 90 -9.24 -4.55 -7.87
C VAL A 90 -9.38 -5.89 -8.57
N ALA A 91 -8.31 -6.33 -9.23
CA ALA A 91 -8.20 -7.65 -9.84
C ALA A 91 -6.92 -8.35 -9.36
N PRO A 92 -6.95 -9.66 -9.08
CA PRO A 92 -5.73 -10.45 -8.88
C PRO A 92 -4.87 -10.42 -10.15
N ALA A 93 -3.58 -10.14 -9.99
CA ALA A 93 -2.66 -9.92 -11.12
C ALA A 93 -1.41 -10.81 -11.07
N GLY A 94 -1.44 -11.86 -10.25
CA GLY A 94 -0.33 -12.79 -10.08
C GLY A 94 -0.46 -13.64 -8.83
N LEU A 95 0.68 -13.94 -8.21
CA LEU A 95 0.77 -14.75 -7.00
C LEU A 95 -0.03 -14.09 -5.86
N VAL A 96 -0.85 -14.90 -5.19
CA VAL A 96 -1.51 -14.56 -3.92
C VAL A 96 -1.11 -15.65 -2.92
N ALA A 97 -0.27 -15.28 -1.96
CA ALA A 97 0.28 -16.16 -0.93
C ALA A 97 0.32 -15.43 0.41
N ALA A 98 0.64 -16.15 1.48
CA ALA A 98 0.67 -15.62 2.84
C ALA A 98 1.55 -14.38 3.01
N GLY A 99 2.76 -14.36 2.43
CA GLY A 99 3.71 -13.26 2.54
C GLY A 99 3.74 -12.29 1.36
N THR A 100 3.07 -12.60 0.25
CA THR A 100 3.08 -11.73 -0.94
C THR A 100 1.81 -11.89 -1.75
N ALA A 101 1.23 -10.77 -2.18
CA ALA A 101 0.10 -10.75 -3.10
C ALA A 101 0.32 -9.69 -4.19
N VAL A 102 -0.17 -9.95 -5.40
CA VAL A 102 -0.06 -9.01 -6.51
C VAL A 102 -1.44 -8.71 -7.10
N LEU A 103 -1.77 -7.42 -7.16
CA LEU A 103 -3.08 -6.90 -7.56
C LEU A 103 -2.92 -5.82 -8.62
N ASP A 104 -3.91 -5.70 -9.49
CA ASP A 104 -4.08 -4.52 -10.34
C ASP A 104 -5.28 -3.72 -9.81
N VAL A 105 -5.05 -2.45 -9.48
CA VAL A 105 -6.08 -1.51 -9.03
C VAL A 105 -6.21 -0.41 -10.06
N MET A 106 -7.36 -0.31 -10.73
CA MET A 106 -7.58 0.64 -11.82
C MET A 106 -6.51 0.55 -12.95
N GLY A 107 -5.99 -0.67 -13.19
CA GLY A 107 -4.92 -0.92 -14.15
C GLY A 107 -3.51 -0.54 -13.69
N VAL A 108 -3.34 -0.25 -12.39
CA VAL A 108 -2.05 0.06 -11.76
C VAL A 108 -1.64 -1.12 -10.88
N ARG A 109 -0.41 -1.61 -11.04
CA ARG A 109 0.08 -2.79 -10.32
C ARG A 109 0.50 -2.46 -8.89
N PHE A 110 0.06 -3.29 -7.95
CA PHE A 110 0.40 -3.26 -6.54
C PHE A 110 1.04 -4.59 -6.12
N VAL A 111 2.17 -4.51 -5.44
CA VAL A 111 2.84 -5.65 -4.82
C VAL A 111 2.75 -5.50 -3.30
N LEU A 112 1.98 -6.38 -2.68
CA LEU A 112 1.79 -6.43 -1.24
C LEU A 112 2.79 -7.40 -0.63
N ARG A 113 3.45 -7.02 0.46
CA ARG A 113 4.44 -7.83 1.17
C ARG A 113 4.16 -7.82 2.67
N ALA A 114 3.94 -8.99 3.22
CA ALA A 114 3.80 -9.17 4.65
C ALA A 114 5.06 -9.87 5.17
N VAL A 115 5.80 -9.20 6.05
CA VAL A 115 7.01 -9.72 6.69
C VAL A 115 6.63 -10.33 8.03
N ASP A 116 6.95 -11.61 8.23
CA ASP A 116 6.58 -12.38 9.42
C ASP A 116 5.06 -12.34 9.77
N PRO A 117 4.14 -12.58 8.81
CA PRO A 117 2.70 -12.45 9.06
C PRO A 117 2.19 -13.57 9.96
N LEU A 118 1.26 -13.22 10.84
CA LEU A 118 0.60 -14.15 11.77
C LEU A 118 -0.76 -14.59 11.24
N GLY A 119 -1.46 -13.71 10.53
CA GLY A 119 -2.80 -13.92 10.01
C GLY A 119 -3.90 -13.69 11.03
N ARG A 120 -5.11 -13.35 10.55
CA ARG A 120 -6.28 -12.98 11.37
C ARG A 120 -6.60 -14.02 12.44
N ALA A 121 -6.69 -15.29 12.05
CA ALA A 121 -7.03 -16.39 12.96
C ALA A 121 -6.05 -16.55 14.15
N ARG A 122 -4.75 -16.24 13.96
CA ARG A 122 -3.77 -16.31 15.05
C ARG A 122 -3.74 -15.05 15.90
N LEU A 123 -4.05 -13.90 15.31
CA LEU A 123 -4.18 -12.63 16.03
C LEU A 123 -5.37 -12.69 16.99
N ASP A 124 -6.50 -13.23 16.54
CA ASP A 124 -7.70 -13.45 17.36
C ASP A 124 -7.48 -14.43 18.50
N ALA A 125 -6.61 -15.43 18.29
CA ALA A 125 -6.27 -16.43 19.31
C ALA A 125 -5.26 -15.94 20.35
N ARG A 126 -4.65 -14.75 20.19
CA ARG A 126 -3.65 -14.24 21.14
C ARG A 126 -4.33 -13.70 22.41
N PRO A 127 -3.89 -14.12 23.61
CA PRO A 127 -4.40 -13.57 24.86
C PRO A 127 -4.01 -12.09 25.03
N ALA A 128 -4.96 -11.24 25.41
CA ALA A 128 -4.66 -9.86 25.83
C ALA A 128 -3.91 -9.86 27.19
N PRO A 129 -2.94 -8.96 27.43
CA PRO A 129 -2.45 -7.88 26.58
C PRO A 129 -1.11 -8.25 25.93
N TRP A 130 -1.11 -9.15 24.93
CA TRP A 130 0.11 -9.55 24.22
C TRP A 130 0.93 -8.36 23.68
N ARG A 131 0.28 -7.24 23.31
CA ARG A 131 0.96 -6.03 22.85
C ARG A 131 1.76 -5.32 23.91
N LEU A 132 1.24 -5.27 25.13
CA LEU A 132 2.00 -4.69 26.24
C LEU A 132 3.21 -5.57 26.52
N ALA A 133 3.04 -6.89 26.51
CA ALA A 133 4.14 -7.83 26.68
C ALA A 133 5.19 -7.69 25.57
N ASP A 134 4.78 -7.56 24.30
CA ASP A 134 5.67 -7.43 23.15
C ASP A 134 6.39 -6.06 23.15
N ALA A 135 5.70 -4.97 23.49
CA ALA A 135 6.30 -3.64 23.63
C ALA A 135 7.29 -3.55 24.81
N LEU A 136 7.12 -4.40 25.83
CA LEU A 136 8.02 -4.51 26.96
C LEU A 136 9.15 -5.53 26.74
N ASP A 137 9.10 -6.31 25.65
CA ASP A 137 10.12 -7.30 25.33
C ASP A 137 11.35 -6.62 24.74
N THR A 138 12.32 -6.32 25.61
CA THR A 138 13.61 -5.74 25.23
C THR A 138 14.60 -6.76 24.66
N THR A 139 14.23 -8.05 24.63
CA THR A 139 15.07 -9.12 24.05
C THR A 139 14.88 -9.25 22.55
N ARG A 140 13.81 -8.67 22.01
CA ARG A 140 13.56 -8.60 20.58
C ARG A 140 14.54 -7.60 19.96
N PRO A 141 15.31 -7.99 18.92
CA PRO A 141 16.11 -7.02 18.20
C PRO A 141 15.18 -5.93 17.65
N PRO A 142 15.54 -4.64 17.79
CA PRO A 142 14.78 -3.57 17.16
C PRO A 142 14.66 -3.85 15.66
N ALA A 143 13.59 -3.38 15.04
CA ALA A 143 13.34 -3.52 13.60
C ALA A 143 14.66 -3.34 12.83
N ALA A 144 14.92 -4.23 11.87
CA ALA A 144 16.13 -4.17 11.07
C ALA A 144 16.30 -2.74 10.56
N ARG A 145 17.42 -2.11 10.93
CA ARG A 145 17.70 -0.69 10.65
C ARG A 145 17.33 -0.38 9.22
N HIS A 146 16.56 0.69 9.04
CA HIS A 146 16.17 1.05 7.71
C HIS A 146 17.42 1.48 6.91
N PRO A 147 17.49 1.18 5.62
CA PRO A 147 18.63 1.59 4.78
C PRO A 147 18.93 3.10 4.82
N TRP A 148 17.94 3.93 5.16
CA TRP A 148 18.13 5.38 5.33
C TRP A 148 18.76 5.78 6.67
N GLU A 149 18.64 4.96 7.72
CA GLU A 149 19.29 5.19 9.03
C GLU A 149 20.80 5.00 8.95
N GLU A 150 21.27 4.07 8.10
CA GLU A 150 22.70 3.91 7.80
C GLU A 150 23.26 5.11 7.02
N LEU A 151 22.43 5.76 6.20
CA LEU A 151 22.81 6.96 5.44
C LEU A 151 22.89 8.22 6.32
N LEU A 152 22.16 8.27 7.44
CA LEU A 152 22.15 9.42 8.36
C LEU A 152 23.09 9.25 9.56
N GLY A 153 23.84 8.15 9.62
CA GLY A 153 24.98 8.01 10.53
C GLY A 153 24.65 7.60 11.96
N GLY A 154 23.54 6.87 12.18
CA GLY A 154 23.29 6.08 13.40
C GLY A 154 23.25 6.81 14.72
#